data_AF-B2FLZ9-F1
#
_entry.id   AF-B2FLZ9-F1
#
_cell.length_a   1.000
_cell.length_b   1.000
_cell.length_c   1.000
_cell.angle_alpha   90.00
_cell.angle_beta   90.00
_cell.angle_gamma   90.00
#
_symmetry.space_group_name_H-M   'P 1'
#
loop_
_entity.id
_entity.type
_entity.pdbx_description
1 polymer ?
#
loop_
_entity_poly.entity_id
_entity_poly.type
_entity_poly.pdbx_seq_one_letter_code
_entity_poly.pdbx_strand_id
1 'polypeptide(L)'
;MTIAFPRASRAHDFWRVNSYGYPCFFSDSEKSQEAWTTLLSFFDFTDYDQLKSHWSSPGAPRQLSSHAVESWKATFEEFGILYVESRSNRITITPAGIQLREAAEKDDRNEFAWIGLNLLLRYPLRGPRRPKSEAHRDSDLLLYRFWYAALLDLDGYVWWTELERILCRVFLTNEAIDAIEDVRSLRLHPELIAQVNLPAAQRQGAFYNSLNQVAVHAGMNHLLLESPRVP
;
A
#
# COMPACT_ATOMS: atom_id res chain seq x y z
N MET A 1 36.60 -4.14 -13.51
CA MET A 1 35.71 -2.96 -13.54
C MET A 1 35.22 -2.74 -12.13
N THR A 2 35.39 -1.55 -11.57
CA THR A 2 34.79 -1.17 -10.28
C THR A 2 33.28 -1.08 -10.47
N ILE A 3 32.52 -1.89 -9.74
CA ILE A 3 31.06 -1.79 -9.74
C ILE A 3 30.73 -0.45 -9.08
N ALA A 4 30.18 0.50 -9.85
CA ALA A 4 29.59 1.69 -9.26
C ALA A 4 28.38 1.25 -8.44
N PHE A 5 28.50 1.39 -7.12
CA PHE A 5 27.46 1.01 -6.16
C PHE A 5 27.39 2.05 -5.04
N PRO A 6 26.21 2.58 -4.72
CA PRO A 6 24.96 2.45 -5.49
C PRO A 6 24.98 3.17 -6.84
N ARG A 7 24.14 2.70 -7.75
CA ARG A 7 23.81 3.36 -9.02
C ARG A 7 22.71 4.39 -8.85
N ALA A 8 21.66 4.08 -8.09
CA ALA A 8 20.52 4.98 -7.92
C ALA A 8 20.85 6.14 -6.96
N SER A 9 20.42 7.36 -7.30
CA SER A 9 20.35 8.48 -6.35
C SER A 9 19.40 8.10 -5.21
N ARG A 10 19.81 8.33 -3.96
CA ARG A 10 19.05 7.82 -2.83
C ARG A 10 18.49 8.95 -1.98
N ALA A 11 17.19 9.20 -2.09
CA ALA A 11 16.49 10.14 -1.21
C ALA A 11 16.72 9.78 0.27
N HIS A 12 16.84 10.77 1.15
CA HIS A 12 16.77 10.58 2.61
C HIS A 12 15.31 10.36 3.08
N ASP A 13 14.54 9.68 2.25
CA ASP A 13 13.12 9.45 2.43
C ASP A 13 12.75 8.03 2.01
N PHE A 14 11.53 7.62 2.32
CA PHE A 14 11.02 6.28 2.06
C PHE A 14 9.54 6.29 1.73
N TRP A 15 9.03 5.24 1.09
CA TRP A 15 7.61 5.10 0.79
C TRP A 15 6.71 5.20 2.02
N ARG A 16 5.74 6.11 1.97
CA ARG A 16 4.69 6.22 2.99
C ARG A 16 3.32 5.93 2.41
N VAL A 17 2.74 4.80 2.77
CA VAL A 17 1.34 4.41 2.48
C VAL A 17 0.46 4.57 3.72
N ASN A 18 -0.86 4.54 3.56
CA ASN A 18 -1.77 4.57 4.71
C ASN A 18 -1.61 3.32 5.58
N SER A 19 -1.91 3.45 6.88
CA SER A 19 -1.50 2.47 7.89
C SER A 19 -2.45 1.28 8.05
N TYR A 20 -3.60 1.31 7.40
CA TYR A 20 -4.61 0.25 7.50
C TYR A 20 -4.43 -0.76 6.39
N GLY A 21 -4.70 -2.03 6.70
CA GLY A 21 -4.55 -3.12 5.73
C GLY A 21 -5.57 -3.05 4.58
N TYR A 22 -5.32 -3.85 3.56
CA TYR A 22 -6.19 -3.96 2.39
C TYR A 22 -7.54 -4.62 2.73
N PRO A 23 -8.69 -4.08 2.31
CA PRO A 23 -9.99 -4.70 2.56
C PRO A 23 -10.12 -6.01 1.75
N CYS A 24 -9.97 -7.15 2.41
CA CYS A 24 -9.93 -8.46 1.76
C CYS A 24 -10.97 -9.40 2.37
N PHE A 25 -12.03 -9.70 1.61
CA PHE A 25 -13.10 -10.62 2.01
C PHE A 25 -12.58 -12.06 2.25
N PHE A 26 -11.67 -12.52 1.39
CA PHE A 26 -11.14 -13.90 1.38
C PHE A 26 -9.96 -14.15 2.34
N SER A 27 -9.59 -13.17 3.18
CA SER A 27 -8.50 -13.33 4.15
C SER A 27 -9.07 -13.54 5.55
N ASP A 28 -8.66 -14.61 6.22
CA ASP A 28 -9.12 -14.94 7.58
C ASP A 28 -8.47 -14.09 8.67
N SER A 29 -7.55 -13.19 8.32
CA SER A 29 -6.89 -12.33 9.30
C SER A 29 -7.86 -11.29 9.86
N GLU A 30 -7.84 -11.10 11.18
CA GLU A 30 -8.68 -10.13 11.89
C GLU A 30 -8.60 -8.72 11.27
N LYS A 31 -7.40 -8.28 10.91
CA LYS A 31 -7.17 -6.97 10.27
C LYS A 31 -7.82 -6.85 8.90
N SER A 32 -7.90 -7.94 8.12
CA SER A 32 -8.55 -7.93 6.81
C SER A 32 -10.05 -7.88 6.95
N GLN A 33 -10.60 -8.64 7.89
CA GLN A 33 -12.03 -8.65 8.19
C GLN A 33 -12.47 -7.30 8.76
N GLU A 34 -11.65 -6.67 9.61
CA GLU A 34 -11.86 -5.29 10.08
C GLU A 34 -11.87 -4.30 8.92
N ALA A 35 -10.89 -4.37 8.01
CA ALA A 35 -10.82 -3.52 6.84
C ALA A 35 -12.03 -3.71 5.92
N TRP A 36 -12.41 -4.96 5.67
CA TRP A 36 -13.57 -5.30 4.84
C TRP A 36 -14.88 -4.82 5.45
N THR A 37 -15.13 -5.11 6.73
CA THR A 37 -16.34 -4.68 7.45
C THR A 37 -16.42 -3.15 7.49
N THR A 38 -15.29 -2.48 7.73
CA THR A 38 -15.26 -1.02 7.72
C THR A 38 -15.56 -0.48 6.32
N LEU A 39 -15.03 -1.10 5.26
CA LEU A 39 -15.34 -0.74 3.88
C LEU A 39 -16.84 -0.89 3.58
N LEU A 40 -17.48 -1.99 3.98
CA LEU A 40 -18.91 -2.22 3.73
C LEU A 40 -19.78 -1.07 4.27
N SER A 41 -19.43 -0.52 5.43
CA SER A 41 -20.16 0.64 5.97
C SER A 41 -20.12 1.87 5.04
N PHE A 42 -19.11 2.04 4.18
CA PHE A 42 -19.11 3.13 3.21
C PHE A 42 -20.10 2.91 2.05
N PHE A 43 -20.51 1.65 1.80
CA PHE A 43 -21.56 1.37 0.80
C PHE A 43 -22.97 1.63 1.36
N ASP A 44 -23.14 1.55 2.68
CA ASP A 44 -24.44 1.68 3.33
C ASP A 44 -24.84 3.16 3.56
N PHE A 45 -23.91 4.09 3.38
CA PHE A 45 -24.12 5.51 3.62
C PHE A 45 -23.80 6.34 2.37
N THR A 46 -24.62 7.36 2.12
CA THR A 46 -24.33 8.36 1.08
C THR A 46 -23.66 9.61 1.65
N ASP A 47 -24.04 10.01 2.87
CA ASP A 47 -23.45 11.16 3.56
C ASP A 47 -22.36 10.70 4.54
N TYR A 48 -21.19 11.33 4.44
CA TYR A 48 -20.02 10.92 5.20
C TYR A 48 -20.04 11.36 6.67
N ASP A 49 -20.76 12.43 7.02
CA ASP A 49 -20.94 12.82 8.42
C ASP A 49 -21.88 11.86 9.13
N GLN A 50 -22.93 11.38 8.46
CA GLN A 50 -23.79 10.32 8.99
C GLN A 50 -23.01 9.02 9.25
N LEU A 51 -22.10 8.63 8.35
CA LEU A 51 -21.21 7.49 8.57
C LEU A 51 -20.35 7.68 9.83
N LYS A 52 -19.75 8.87 10.02
CA LYS A 52 -18.97 9.18 11.23
C LYS A 52 -19.84 9.13 12.48
N SER A 53 -21.06 9.67 12.43
CA SER A 53 -22.01 9.59 13.54
C SER A 53 -22.38 8.14 13.88
N HIS A 54 -22.64 7.31 12.87
CA HIS A 54 -22.92 5.87 13.06
C HIS A 54 -21.79 5.19 13.82
N TRP A 55 -20.54 5.33 13.36
CA TRP A 55 -19.38 4.72 13.99
C TRP A 55 -19.06 5.24 15.39
N SER A 56 -19.52 6.45 15.74
CA SER A 56 -19.41 6.98 17.11
C SER A 56 -20.54 6.53 18.05
N SER A 57 -21.58 5.89 17.51
CA SER A 57 -22.77 5.52 18.26
C SER A 57 -22.59 4.23 19.07
N PRO A 58 -23.38 4.00 20.14
CA PRO A 58 -23.37 2.74 20.90
C PRO A 58 -23.82 1.50 20.10
N GLY A 59 -24.51 1.70 18.98
CA GLY A 59 -25.02 0.62 18.13
C GLY A 59 -24.06 0.16 17.03
N ALA A 60 -22.89 0.80 16.91
CA ALA A 60 -21.87 0.37 15.95
C ALA A 60 -21.24 -0.97 16.38
N PRO A 61 -20.76 -1.80 15.43
CA PRO A 61 -20.05 -3.04 15.74
C PRO A 61 -18.85 -2.84 16.69
N ARG A 62 -18.25 -1.64 16.61
CA ARG A 62 -17.31 -1.07 17.58
C ARG A 62 -17.35 0.45 17.44
N GLN A 63 -16.87 1.16 18.45
CA GLN A 63 -16.77 2.62 18.37
C GLN A 63 -15.47 3.05 17.68
N LEU A 64 -15.59 3.88 16.65
CA LEU A 64 -14.45 4.56 16.02
C LEU A 64 -14.49 6.05 16.29
N SER A 65 -13.32 6.63 16.52
CA SER A 65 -13.18 8.08 16.53
C SER A 65 -13.34 8.64 15.11
N SER A 66 -13.77 9.90 15.01
CA SER A 66 -13.84 10.60 13.72
C SER A 66 -12.50 10.53 12.95
N HIS A 67 -11.37 10.67 13.66
CA HIS A 67 -10.03 10.53 13.09
C HIS A 67 -9.75 9.12 12.52
N ALA A 68 -10.23 8.07 13.19
CA ALA A 68 -10.09 6.70 12.68
C ALA A 68 -10.89 6.51 11.39
N VAL A 69 -12.12 7.04 11.32
CA VAL A 69 -12.94 7.00 10.10
C VAL A 69 -12.29 7.79 8.95
N GLU A 70 -11.71 8.97 9.22
CA GLU A 70 -10.93 9.72 8.22
C GLU A 70 -9.76 8.91 7.66
N SER A 71 -9.09 8.18 8.53
CA SER A 71 -7.91 7.40 8.17
C SER A 71 -8.30 6.15 7.35
N TRP A 72 -9.46 5.53 7.63
CA TRP A 72 -10.05 4.49 6.79
C TRP A 72 -10.50 5.02 5.42
N LYS A 73 -11.21 6.15 5.40
CA LYS A 73 -11.58 6.83 4.16
C LYS A 73 -10.35 7.08 3.28
N ALA A 74 -9.29 7.67 3.84
CA ALA A 74 -8.06 7.94 3.11
C ALA A 74 -7.43 6.66 2.54
N THR A 75 -7.54 5.54 3.26
CA THR A 75 -7.06 4.23 2.82
C THR A 75 -7.85 3.72 1.62
N PHE A 76 -9.18 3.77 1.67
CA PHE A 76 -10.03 3.33 0.56
C PHE A 76 -9.95 4.26 -0.66
N GLU A 77 -9.69 5.55 -0.44
CA GLU A 77 -9.33 6.52 -1.49
C GLU A 77 -7.99 6.19 -2.13
N GLU A 78 -6.97 5.81 -1.34
CA GLU A 78 -5.67 5.34 -1.81
C GLU A 78 -5.81 4.09 -2.70
N PHE A 79 -6.70 3.17 -2.35
CA PHE A 79 -6.99 2.00 -3.19
C PHE A 79 -7.92 2.30 -4.37
N GLY A 80 -8.44 3.52 -4.52
CA GLY A 80 -9.34 3.87 -5.63
C GLY A 80 -10.72 3.19 -5.57
N ILE A 81 -11.11 2.68 -4.40
CA ILE A 81 -12.40 1.99 -4.20
C ILE A 81 -13.55 3.01 -4.08
N LEU A 82 -13.28 4.15 -3.46
CA LEU A 82 -14.24 5.22 -3.24
C LEU A 82 -13.55 6.58 -3.18
N TYR A 83 -14.34 7.64 -3.16
CA TYR A 83 -13.90 8.97 -2.75
C TYR A 83 -15.01 9.74 -2.06
N VAL A 84 -14.64 10.71 -1.22
CA VAL A 84 -15.59 11.66 -0.63
C VAL A 84 -15.44 13.03 -1.28
N GLU A 85 -16.54 13.50 -1.85
CA GLU A 85 -16.60 14.80 -2.53
C GLU A 85 -16.48 15.95 -1.53
N SER A 86 -15.39 16.74 -1.65
CA SER A 86 -15.03 17.74 -0.63
C SER A 86 -16.06 18.86 -0.40
N ARG A 87 -17.01 19.08 -1.32
CA ARG A 87 -18.02 20.16 -1.22
C ARG A 87 -19.41 19.66 -0.86
N SER A 88 -19.71 18.39 -1.08
CA SER A 88 -21.03 17.80 -0.88
C SER A 88 -21.05 16.81 0.28
N ASN A 89 -19.89 16.45 0.84
CA ASN A 89 -19.75 15.42 1.87
C ASN A 89 -20.27 14.04 1.43
N ARG A 90 -20.44 13.85 0.12
CA ARG A 90 -21.02 12.66 -0.47
C ARG A 90 -19.95 11.59 -0.65
N ILE A 91 -20.23 10.40 -0.13
CA ILE A 91 -19.47 9.19 -0.42
C ILE A 91 -19.86 8.73 -1.83
N THR A 92 -18.87 8.52 -2.69
CA THR A 92 -19.05 7.93 -4.01
C THR A 92 -18.19 6.70 -4.15
N ILE A 93 -18.82 5.56 -4.39
CA ILE A 93 -18.13 4.31 -4.72
C ILE A 93 -17.75 4.34 -6.19
N THR A 94 -16.51 3.97 -6.52
CA THR A 94 -16.08 3.91 -7.92
C THR A 94 -16.68 2.68 -8.61
N PRO A 95 -16.76 2.64 -9.96
CA PRO A 95 -17.20 1.44 -10.66
C PRO A 95 -16.40 0.19 -10.28
N ALA A 96 -15.08 0.34 -10.08
CA ALA A 96 -14.23 -0.75 -9.62
C ALA A 96 -14.51 -1.14 -8.17
N GLY A 97 -14.85 -0.20 -7.30
CA GLY A 97 -15.30 -0.51 -5.93
C GLY A 97 -16.60 -1.31 -5.91
N ILE A 98 -17.56 -0.98 -6.79
CA ILE A 98 -18.79 -1.75 -6.98
C ILE A 98 -18.47 -3.17 -7.44
N GLN A 99 -17.65 -3.32 -8.50
CA GLN A 99 -17.24 -4.63 -9.01
C GLN A 99 -16.51 -5.46 -7.94
N LEU A 100 -15.66 -4.83 -7.11
CA LEU A 100 -14.96 -5.51 -6.02
C LEU A 100 -15.95 -6.09 -5.00
N ARG A 101 -16.99 -5.33 -4.63
CA ARG A 101 -18.06 -5.80 -3.75
C ARG A 101 -18.87 -6.92 -4.39
N GLU A 102 -19.26 -6.78 -5.65
CA GLU A 102 -20.02 -7.81 -6.38
C GLU A 102 -19.23 -9.12 -6.48
N ALA A 103 -17.91 -9.06 -6.71
CA ALA A 103 -17.06 -10.26 -6.73
C ALA A 103 -17.04 -10.97 -5.37
N ALA A 104 -16.99 -10.21 -4.26
CA ALA A 104 -17.10 -10.78 -2.92
C ALA A 104 -18.49 -11.41 -2.66
N GLU A 105 -19.57 -10.75 -3.07
CA GLU A 105 -20.94 -11.27 -2.92
C GLU A 105 -21.19 -12.55 -3.74
N LYS A 106 -20.50 -12.69 -4.88
CA LYS A 106 -20.53 -13.90 -5.72
C LYS A 106 -19.56 -14.99 -5.25
N ASP A 107 -18.77 -14.74 -4.20
CA ASP A 107 -17.68 -15.62 -3.75
C ASP A 107 -16.62 -15.89 -4.86
N ASP A 108 -16.44 -14.96 -5.81
CA ASP A 108 -15.46 -15.07 -6.89
C ASP A 108 -14.10 -14.48 -6.47
N ARG A 109 -13.27 -15.34 -5.89
CA ARG A 109 -11.92 -15.00 -5.43
C ARG A 109 -11.02 -14.48 -6.54
N ASN A 110 -11.14 -15.00 -7.76
CA ASN A 110 -10.26 -14.64 -8.86
C ASN A 110 -10.63 -13.27 -9.43
N GLU A 111 -11.93 -13.02 -9.62
CA GLU A 111 -12.43 -11.72 -10.04
C GLU A 111 -12.08 -10.64 -9.00
N PHE A 112 -12.26 -10.94 -7.71
CA PHE A 112 -11.88 -10.03 -6.62
C PHE A 112 -10.38 -9.68 -6.65
N ALA A 113 -9.53 -10.69 -6.78
CA ALA A 113 -8.08 -10.52 -6.87
C ALA A 113 -7.69 -9.67 -8.09
N TRP A 114 -8.30 -9.93 -9.25
CA TRP A 114 -8.03 -9.21 -10.48
C TRP A 114 -8.43 -7.73 -10.39
N ILE A 115 -9.62 -7.43 -9.85
CA ILE A 115 -10.09 -6.05 -9.67
C ILE A 115 -9.18 -5.30 -8.70
N GLY A 116 -8.88 -5.90 -7.54
CA GLY A 116 -8.03 -5.29 -6.52
C GLY A 116 -6.61 -5.03 -7.02
N LEU A 117 -6.02 -5.97 -7.76
CA LEU A 117 -4.73 -5.77 -8.40
C LEU A 117 -4.76 -4.59 -9.38
N ASN A 118 -5.78 -4.52 -10.25
CA ASN A 118 -5.94 -3.42 -11.20
C ASN A 118 -6.11 -2.05 -10.51
N LEU A 119 -6.75 -2.02 -9.35
CA LEU A 119 -6.87 -0.82 -8.52
C LEU A 119 -5.50 -0.40 -7.96
N LEU A 120 -4.78 -1.32 -7.32
CA LEU A 120 -3.46 -1.06 -6.74
C LEU A 120 -2.43 -0.61 -7.80
N LEU A 121 -2.42 -1.23 -8.98
CA LEU A 121 -1.47 -0.89 -10.06
C LEU A 121 -1.59 0.57 -10.55
N ARG A 122 -2.67 1.28 -10.21
CA ARG A 122 -2.90 2.68 -10.56
C ARG A 122 -2.57 3.66 -9.44
N TYR A 123 -2.18 3.17 -8.26
CA TYR A 123 -1.90 4.04 -7.12
C TYR A 123 -0.61 4.85 -7.33
N PRO A 124 -0.69 6.20 -7.35
CA PRO A 124 0.49 7.04 -7.39
C PRO A 124 1.09 7.17 -5.99
N LEU A 125 2.40 6.95 -5.85
CA LEU A 125 3.11 7.12 -4.58
C LEU A 125 2.95 8.53 -4.00
N ARG A 126 2.82 9.53 -4.87
CA ARG A 126 2.52 10.92 -4.49
C ARG A 126 1.30 11.06 -3.57
N GLY A 127 0.36 10.12 -3.65
CA GLY A 127 -0.84 10.10 -2.84
C GLY A 127 -1.82 11.22 -3.20
N PRO A 128 -2.90 11.37 -2.41
CA PRO A 128 -3.91 12.41 -2.62
C PRO A 128 -3.38 13.81 -2.24
N ARG A 129 -4.24 14.83 -2.35
CA ARG A 129 -3.96 16.29 -2.32
C ARG A 129 -2.87 16.82 -1.36
N ARG A 130 -2.51 16.13 -0.28
CA ARG A 130 -1.44 16.52 0.65
C ARG A 130 -0.30 15.49 0.59
N PRO A 131 0.82 15.82 -0.09
CA PRO A 131 1.95 14.91 -0.17
C PRO A 131 2.60 14.74 1.21
N LYS A 132 3.07 13.52 1.51
CA LYS A 132 3.66 13.17 2.81
C LYS A 132 5.09 13.71 3.01
N SER A 133 5.73 14.14 1.92
CA SER A 133 7.04 14.82 1.88
C SER A 133 7.26 15.46 0.51
N GLU A 134 8.40 16.13 0.31
CA GLU A 134 8.84 16.64 -0.99
C GLU A 134 9.10 15.50 -1.99
N ALA A 135 9.78 14.43 -1.57
CA ALA A 135 10.00 13.26 -2.43
C ALA A 135 8.68 12.62 -2.89
N HIS A 136 7.65 12.55 -2.02
CA HIS A 136 6.32 12.10 -2.46
C HIS A 136 5.68 13.09 -3.42
N ARG A 137 5.78 14.41 -3.16
CA ARG A 137 5.20 15.45 -4.01
C ARG A 137 5.69 15.34 -5.46
N ASP A 138 6.97 15.05 -5.64
CA ASP A 138 7.63 15.05 -6.95
C ASP A 138 7.68 13.66 -7.58
N SER A 139 7.19 12.64 -6.87
CA SER A 139 7.18 11.26 -7.36
C SER A 139 6.25 11.08 -8.57
N ASP A 140 6.76 10.41 -9.60
CA ASP A 140 5.98 9.86 -10.71
C ASP A 140 5.74 8.35 -10.59
N LEU A 141 6.15 7.74 -9.47
CA LEU A 141 6.14 6.31 -9.29
C LEU A 141 4.72 5.78 -9.02
N LEU A 142 4.32 4.77 -9.79
CA LEU A 142 3.19 3.92 -9.44
C LEU A 142 3.69 2.80 -8.53
N LEU A 143 3.54 2.98 -7.22
CA LEU A 143 4.22 2.17 -6.20
C LEU A 143 4.04 0.67 -6.39
N TYR A 144 2.78 0.20 -6.45
CA TYR A 144 2.53 -1.24 -6.54
C TYR A 144 2.91 -1.80 -7.91
N ARG A 145 2.83 -0.99 -8.98
CA ARG A 145 3.34 -1.39 -10.30
C ARG A 145 4.85 -1.60 -10.27
N PHE A 146 5.59 -0.70 -9.61
CA PHE A 146 7.03 -0.87 -9.40
C PHE A 146 7.33 -2.09 -8.53
N TRP A 147 6.60 -2.29 -7.44
CA TRP A 147 6.76 -3.47 -6.57
C TRP A 147 6.65 -4.79 -7.36
N TYR A 148 5.59 -4.95 -8.16
CA TYR A 148 5.39 -6.16 -8.95
C TYR A 148 6.43 -6.31 -10.07
N ALA A 149 6.80 -5.22 -10.74
CA ALA A 149 7.88 -5.25 -11.73
C ALA A 149 9.21 -5.69 -11.08
N ALA A 150 9.54 -5.13 -9.90
CA ALA A 150 10.72 -5.50 -9.15
C ALA A 150 10.72 -6.97 -8.75
N LEU A 151 9.59 -7.53 -8.30
CA LEU A 151 9.49 -8.97 -8.03
C LEU A 151 9.80 -9.81 -9.27
N LEU A 152 9.23 -9.46 -10.44
CA LEU A 152 9.48 -10.18 -11.68
C LEU A 152 10.95 -10.08 -12.12
N ASP A 153 11.56 -8.91 -12.01
CA ASP A 153 12.95 -8.66 -12.37
C ASP A 153 13.97 -9.28 -11.39
N LEU A 154 13.53 -9.62 -10.18
CA LEU A 154 14.34 -10.16 -9.08
C LEU A 154 13.99 -11.63 -8.76
N ASP A 155 13.56 -12.38 -9.76
CA ASP A 155 13.31 -13.83 -9.70
C ASP A 155 12.18 -14.24 -8.73
N GLY A 156 11.17 -13.38 -8.58
CA GLY A 156 9.96 -13.65 -7.80
C GLY A 156 10.09 -13.40 -6.30
N TYR A 157 11.21 -12.88 -5.81
CA TYR A 157 11.40 -12.59 -4.39
C TYR A 157 12.21 -11.32 -4.14
N VAL A 158 11.96 -10.69 -3.00
CA VAL A 158 12.71 -9.53 -2.48
C VAL A 158 12.98 -9.77 -1.00
N TRP A 159 14.23 -9.62 -0.57
CA TRP A 159 14.57 -9.68 0.84
C TRP A 159 14.21 -8.37 1.54
N TRP A 160 13.82 -8.45 2.81
CA TRP A 160 13.45 -7.26 3.59
C TRP A 160 14.55 -6.18 3.57
N THR A 161 15.81 -6.60 3.66
CA THR A 161 16.97 -5.71 3.60
C THR A 161 17.07 -4.97 2.26
N GLU A 162 16.69 -5.61 1.14
CA GLU A 162 16.68 -4.99 -0.19
C GLU A 162 15.56 -3.94 -0.27
N LEU A 163 14.38 -4.27 0.26
CA LEU A 163 13.25 -3.35 0.34
C LEU A 163 13.58 -2.10 1.17
N GLU A 164 14.00 -2.29 2.41
CA GLU A 164 14.12 -1.19 3.38
C GLU A 164 15.31 -0.26 3.11
N ARG A 165 16.26 -0.68 2.27
CA ARG A 165 17.50 0.05 2.00
C ARG A 165 17.63 0.58 0.59
N ILE A 166 17.07 -0.14 -0.38
CA ILE A 166 17.19 0.19 -1.81
C ILE A 166 15.82 0.56 -2.36
N LEU A 167 14.90 -0.39 -2.46
CA LEU A 167 13.66 -0.19 -3.22
C LEU A 167 12.80 0.92 -2.65
N CYS A 168 12.66 1.01 -1.32
CA CYS A 168 11.80 2.01 -0.69
C CYS A 168 12.20 3.48 -0.92
N ARG A 169 13.36 3.71 -1.54
CA ARG A 169 13.94 5.04 -1.80
C ARG A 169 13.77 5.46 -3.25
N VAL A 170 13.14 4.64 -4.09
CA VAL A 170 12.81 4.97 -5.47
C VAL A 170 11.56 5.84 -5.48
N PHE A 171 11.64 7.04 -6.01
CA PHE A 171 10.48 7.93 -6.15
C PHE A 171 10.19 8.26 -7.61
N LEU A 172 11.15 8.03 -8.51
CA LEU A 172 11.01 8.31 -9.93
C LEU A 172 11.17 7.04 -10.76
N THR A 173 10.41 6.96 -11.85
CA THR A 173 10.37 5.80 -12.74
C THR A 173 11.72 5.60 -13.45
N ASN A 174 12.46 6.67 -13.70
CA ASN A 174 13.80 6.61 -14.28
C ASN A 174 14.86 6.05 -13.32
N GLU A 175 14.60 5.99 -12.01
CA GLU A 175 15.49 5.39 -11.00
C GLU A 175 15.28 3.88 -10.84
N ALA A 176 14.19 3.34 -11.39
CA ALA A 176 13.74 1.97 -11.15
C ALA A 176 14.79 0.92 -11.58
N ILE A 177 15.32 1.04 -12.80
CA ILE A 177 16.29 0.07 -13.35
C ILE A 177 17.58 0.06 -12.51
N ASP A 178 18.09 1.24 -12.14
CA ASP A 178 19.30 1.36 -11.32
C ASP A 178 19.10 0.73 -9.93
N ALA A 179 17.92 0.86 -9.34
CA ALA A 179 17.60 0.23 -8.06
C ALA A 179 17.55 -1.31 -8.16
N ILE A 180 17.00 -1.86 -9.25
CA ILE A 180 17.03 -3.32 -9.50
C ILE A 180 18.47 -3.81 -9.67
N GLU A 181 19.30 -3.07 -10.40
CA GLU A 181 20.71 -3.39 -10.58
C GLU A 181 21.52 -3.30 -9.28
N ASP A 182 21.18 -2.35 -8.40
CA ASP A 182 21.73 -2.28 -7.05
C ASP A 182 21.37 -3.53 -6.24
N VAL A 183 20.12 -4.01 -6.32
CA VAL A 183 19.72 -5.26 -5.65
C VAL A 183 20.49 -6.45 -6.21
N ARG A 184 20.60 -6.58 -7.54
CA ARG A 184 21.39 -7.67 -8.16
C ARG A 184 22.86 -7.62 -7.74
N SER A 185 23.45 -6.42 -7.70
CA SER A 185 24.83 -6.23 -7.24
C SER A 185 25.00 -6.62 -5.77
N LEU A 186 24.04 -6.24 -4.91
CA LEU A 186 24.05 -6.61 -3.49
C LEU A 186 23.94 -8.13 -3.29
N ARG A 187 23.13 -8.84 -4.11
CA ARG A 187 23.03 -10.30 -4.06
C ARG A 187 24.34 -11.00 -4.43
N LEU A 188 25.07 -10.46 -5.42
CA LEU A 188 26.38 -10.98 -5.84
C LEU A 188 27.50 -10.63 -4.86
N HIS A 189 27.36 -9.49 -4.18
CA HIS A 189 28.37 -8.91 -3.30
C HIS A 189 27.73 -8.44 -1.97
N PRO A 190 27.38 -9.36 -1.05
CA PRO A 190 26.67 -9.02 0.18
C PRO A 190 27.40 -8.02 1.08
N GLU A 191 28.72 -7.94 0.99
CA GLU A 191 29.56 -6.98 1.71
C GLU A 191 29.23 -5.52 1.38
N LEU A 192 28.63 -5.27 0.20
CA LEU A 192 28.19 -3.94 -0.22
C LEU A 192 27.08 -3.37 0.68
N ILE A 193 26.43 -4.22 1.51
CA ILE A 193 25.40 -3.77 2.46
C ILE A 193 25.87 -2.64 3.38
N ALA A 194 27.16 -2.64 3.75
CA ALA A 194 27.76 -1.62 4.61
C ALA A 194 27.78 -0.24 3.96
N GLN A 195 27.64 -0.17 2.63
CA GLN A 195 27.60 1.06 1.84
C GLN A 195 26.17 1.59 1.66
N VAL A 196 25.16 0.88 2.18
CA VAL A 196 23.75 1.25 2.06
C VAL A 196 23.15 1.54 3.43
N ASN A 197 23.03 2.81 3.77
CA ASN A 197 22.35 3.22 5.01
C ASN A 197 20.83 3.14 4.87
N LEU A 198 20.16 2.96 6.02
CA LEU A 198 18.71 3.11 6.12
C LEU A 198 18.30 4.57 5.84
N PRO A 199 17.13 4.81 5.24
CA PRO A 199 16.60 6.17 5.01
C PRO A 199 16.12 6.84 6.30
N ALA A 200 15.97 6.09 7.39
CA ALA A 200 15.63 6.59 8.72
C ALA A 200 16.68 6.12 9.75
N ALA A 201 16.85 6.89 10.82
CA ALA A 201 17.87 6.62 11.85
C ALA A 201 17.70 5.27 12.55
N GLN A 202 16.47 4.72 12.61
CA GLN A 202 16.17 3.43 13.23
C GLN A 202 15.07 2.68 12.47
N ARG A 203 15.11 1.34 12.53
CA ARG A 203 14.04 0.44 12.06
C ARG A 203 12.83 0.44 13.03
N GLN A 204 12.32 1.60 13.38
CA GLN A 204 11.22 1.73 14.35
C GLN A 204 10.21 2.80 13.92
N GLY A 205 8.99 2.70 14.44
CA GLY A 205 7.93 3.68 14.23
C GLY A 205 7.40 3.71 12.79
N ALA A 206 7.22 4.92 12.26
CA ALA A 206 6.55 5.15 10.97
C ALA A 206 7.23 4.45 9.78
N PHE A 207 8.55 4.27 9.82
CA PHE A 207 9.30 3.61 8.75
C PHE A 207 8.90 2.14 8.58
N TYR A 208 9.07 1.34 9.64
CA TYR A 208 8.76 -0.08 9.62
C TYR A 208 7.27 -0.32 9.38
N ASN A 209 6.41 0.47 10.03
CA ASN A 209 4.96 0.37 9.84
C ASN A 209 4.58 0.60 8.37
N SER A 210 5.17 1.59 7.71
CA SER A 210 4.77 1.88 6.34
C SER A 210 5.25 0.83 5.34
N LEU A 211 6.50 0.35 5.45
CA LEU A 211 6.99 -0.71 4.56
C LEU A 211 6.24 -2.02 4.72
N ASN A 212 5.83 -2.37 5.96
CA ASN A 212 4.96 -3.51 6.18
C ASN A 212 3.63 -3.34 5.46
N GLN A 213 3.04 -2.14 5.52
CA GLN A 213 1.78 -1.88 4.84
C GLN A 213 1.93 -1.93 3.32
N VAL A 214 3.06 -1.50 2.74
CA VAL A 214 3.33 -1.72 1.31
C VAL A 214 3.25 -3.20 0.96
N ALA A 215 3.91 -4.06 1.74
CA ALA A 215 3.88 -5.51 1.52
C ALA A 215 2.48 -6.12 1.74
N VAL A 216 1.75 -5.67 2.76
CA VAL A 216 0.37 -6.10 3.05
C VAL A 216 -0.59 -5.70 1.93
N HIS A 217 -0.48 -4.46 1.44
CA HIS A 217 -1.30 -3.97 0.33
C HIS A 217 -0.97 -4.71 -0.95
N ALA A 218 0.32 -4.82 -1.29
CA ALA A 218 0.76 -5.58 -2.46
C ALA A 218 0.27 -7.03 -2.38
N GLY A 219 0.39 -7.70 -1.25
CA GLY A 219 -0.13 -9.05 -1.07
C GLY A 219 -1.65 -9.16 -1.05
N MET A 220 -2.40 -8.05 -1.06
CA MET A 220 -3.84 -7.99 -0.80
C MET A 220 -4.23 -8.80 0.45
N ASN A 221 -3.49 -8.60 1.54
CA ASN A 221 -3.57 -9.39 2.78
C ASN A 221 -3.40 -10.91 2.57
N HIS A 222 -2.32 -11.26 1.87
CA HIS A 222 -1.90 -12.64 1.54
C HIS A 222 -2.79 -13.36 0.52
N LEU A 223 -3.68 -12.65 -0.16
CA LEU A 223 -4.45 -13.21 -1.26
C LEU A 223 -3.59 -13.53 -2.48
N LEU A 224 -2.62 -12.66 -2.80
CA LEU A 224 -1.77 -12.75 -3.99
C LEU A 224 -0.35 -13.23 -3.69
N LEU A 225 0.21 -12.82 -2.55
CA LEU A 225 1.57 -13.13 -2.15
C LEU A 225 1.53 -13.96 -0.87
N GLU A 226 1.81 -15.25 -1.00
CA GLU A 226 2.02 -16.12 0.15
C GLU A 226 3.34 -15.74 0.83
N SER A 227 3.31 -15.46 2.12
CA SER A 227 4.51 -15.55 2.94
C SER A 227 4.68 -17.04 3.26
N PRO A 228 5.81 -17.69 2.93
CA PRO A 228 6.02 -19.07 3.35
C PRO A 228 5.84 -19.11 4.86
N ARG A 229 4.86 -19.88 5.33
CA ARG A 229 4.74 -20.19 6.75
C ARG A 229 6.03 -20.94 7.09
N VAL A 230 6.94 -20.27 7.80
CA VAL A 230 8.06 -20.98 8.42
C VAL A 230 7.41 -22.01 9.37
N PRO A 231 7.64 -23.32 9.15
CA PRO A 231 7.10 -24.35 10.03
C PRO A 231 7.63 -24.24 11.46
#